data_AF-A0A915ACI1-F1
#
_entry.id   AF-A0A915ACI1-F1
#
_cell.length_a   1.000
_cell.length_b   1.000
_cell.length_c   1.000
_cell.angle_alpha   90.00
_cell.angle_beta   90.00
_cell.angle_gamma   90.00
#
_symmetry.space_group_name_H-M   'P 1'
#
loop_
_entity.id
_entity.type
_entity.pdbx_description
1 polymer ?
#
loop_
_entity_poly.entity_id
_entity_poly.type
_entity_poly.pdbx_seq_one_letter_code
_entity_poly.pdbx_strand_id
1 'polypeptide(L)'
;MCETTCNTFDVNRPSCSGEIGEDGLTFQYEWIVKISKRSIGSEAVILNVSPAFSTAFNGVQFTWTLRLSDDCIAPDCTDASSSGVNVFLYYKDGPAQEISILDARVNIVDTRGHPVFTNLNIVENEFTRGSGWSVRTTNEEMSKLTEFMQTNINNNIRIAVNIRMDARMFSPLCYLPCVDRVSRRLESECRSYLKDVETNTVIVPDLDLVLNNPDMFAVHRKIFSHGCAEVGRRLNGSSDTKQVNNVFAHVYFTDCIMPGVECFEDFIEVIEGSRNHHIPAITREAERLICRELIACSGEANFAKKMLLLAHHYQLPVLKMMCIGILADRIVEHSDDFRRIDTIGDEMRQIARQITFTDDHYYGDETDNDSLVDSVVEELKTLTRRIRKVSISRSCSTVSEKSSPSNSLCPSPVLPRASS
;
A
#
# COMPACT_ATOMS: atom_id res chain seq x y z
N MET A 1 22.94 3.12 11.73
CA MET A 1 22.47 2.06 10.82
C MET A 1 23.20 0.77 11.18
N CYS A 2 22.59 -0.42 11.07
CA CYS A 2 23.20 -1.68 11.50
C CYS A 2 24.67 -1.75 11.03
N GLU A 3 25.59 -1.83 11.99
CA GLU A 3 27.00 -2.00 11.68
C GLU A 3 27.20 -3.31 10.94
N THR A 4 28.05 -3.25 9.92
CA THR A 4 28.59 -4.37 9.12
C THR A 4 27.70 -4.87 7.97
N THR A 5 27.85 -4.26 6.79
CA THR A 5 28.62 -4.87 5.67
C THR A 5 28.55 -3.98 4.43
N CYS A 6 29.72 -3.45 4.05
CA CYS A 6 29.95 -2.76 2.80
C CYS A 6 30.21 -3.80 1.69
N ASN A 7 29.74 -3.49 0.47
CA ASN A 7 30.07 -4.12 -0.82
C ASN A 7 29.41 -5.47 -1.17
N THR A 8 28.26 -5.40 -1.84
CA THR A 8 28.04 -5.91 -3.22
C THR A 8 26.66 -5.45 -3.71
N PHE A 9 26.60 -4.29 -4.38
CA PHE A 9 25.40 -3.85 -5.08
C PHE A 9 25.35 -4.48 -6.47
N ASP A 10 24.86 -5.71 -6.62
CA ASP A 10 24.13 -6.10 -7.83
C ASP A 10 23.45 -7.48 -7.73
N VAL A 11 22.44 -7.66 -8.60
CA VAL A 11 21.82 -8.91 -9.10
C VAL A 11 20.38 -9.24 -8.68
N ASN A 12 19.79 -8.74 -7.60
CA ASN A 12 18.36 -8.99 -7.31
C ASN A 12 17.62 -7.76 -6.79
N ARG A 13 17.53 -6.71 -7.61
CA ARG A 13 16.61 -5.60 -7.33
C ARG A 13 15.17 -6.08 -7.56
N PRO A 14 14.26 -6.02 -6.57
CA PRO A 14 12.84 -6.12 -6.84
C PRO A 14 12.46 -5.00 -7.79
N SER A 15 12.17 -5.35 -9.04
CA SER A 15 11.86 -4.42 -10.12
C SER A 15 10.35 -4.24 -10.23
N CYS A 16 9.92 -3.01 -10.49
CA CYS A 16 8.52 -2.68 -10.76
C CYS A 16 8.00 -3.24 -12.11
N SER A 17 8.81 -3.99 -12.87
CA SER A 17 8.51 -4.40 -14.25
C SER A 17 8.48 -5.91 -14.52
N GLY A 18 8.21 -6.76 -13.52
CA GLY A 18 7.94 -8.18 -13.79
C GLY A 18 6.74 -8.37 -14.74
N GLU A 19 6.82 -9.36 -15.63
CA GLU A 19 5.73 -9.77 -16.54
C GLU A 19 4.42 -10.04 -15.77
N ILE A 20 3.27 -9.87 -16.43
CA ILE A 20 1.95 -10.14 -15.85
C ILE A 20 1.83 -11.66 -15.63
N GLY A 21 2.20 -12.15 -14.45
CA GLY A 21 1.91 -13.52 -14.04
C GLY A 21 0.41 -13.71 -13.80
N GLU A 22 -0.11 -14.90 -14.09
CA GLU A 22 -1.51 -15.29 -13.76
C GLU A 22 -1.77 -15.41 -12.24
N ASP A 23 -0.73 -15.23 -11.41
CA ASP A 23 -0.77 -15.36 -9.95
C ASP A 23 -1.44 -14.16 -9.27
N GLY A 24 -2.78 -14.19 -9.24
CA GLY A 24 -3.59 -13.27 -8.44
C GLY A 24 -3.70 -13.69 -6.97
N LEU A 25 -3.77 -12.72 -6.07
CA LEU A 25 -4.15 -12.91 -4.68
C LEU A 25 -5.67 -12.79 -4.55
N THR A 26 -6.31 -13.76 -3.92
CA THR A 26 -7.75 -13.73 -3.68
C THR A 26 -8.01 -13.44 -2.21
N PHE A 27 -8.74 -12.36 -1.96
CA PHE A 27 -9.14 -11.90 -0.64
C PHE A 27 -10.63 -12.09 -0.45
N GLN A 28 -11.03 -12.77 0.63
CA GLN A 28 -12.43 -13.01 0.94
C GLN A 28 -12.84 -12.25 2.21
N TYR A 29 -13.89 -11.45 2.09
CA TYR A 29 -14.55 -10.77 3.21
C TYR A 29 -15.99 -11.28 3.37
N GLU A 30 -16.40 -11.54 4.61
CA GLU A 30 -17.76 -11.95 4.95
C GLU A 30 -18.45 -10.86 5.79
N TRP A 31 -19.64 -10.46 5.34
CA TRP A 31 -20.49 -9.48 6.01
C TRP A 31 -21.82 -10.11 6.42
N ILE A 32 -22.01 -10.29 7.73
CA ILE A 32 -23.31 -10.64 8.31
C ILE A 32 -24.08 -9.34 8.55
N VAL A 33 -25.21 -9.17 7.84
CA VAL A 33 -25.99 -7.93 7.85
C VAL A 33 -27.44 -8.19 8.23
N LYS A 34 -27.95 -7.41 9.19
CA LYS A 34 -29.39 -7.29 9.43
C LYS A 34 -29.94 -6.33 8.40
N ILE A 35 -30.76 -6.81 7.46
CA ILE A 35 -31.34 -5.92 6.44
C ILE A 35 -32.27 -4.94 7.13
N SER A 36 -31.97 -3.65 7.02
CA SER A 36 -32.78 -2.59 7.59
C SER A 36 -33.17 -1.57 6.53
N LYS A 37 -34.34 -0.94 6.74
CA LYS A 37 -34.77 0.24 6.01
C LYS A 37 -34.41 1.49 6.80
N ARG A 38 -33.96 2.52 6.09
CA ARG A 38 -33.72 3.85 6.62
C ARG A 38 -34.76 4.80 6.04
N SER A 39 -35.33 5.65 6.89
CA SER A 39 -36.19 6.74 6.42
C SER A 39 -35.32 7.85 5.84
N ILE A 40 -35.56 8.20 4.58
CA ILE A 40 -34.94 9.33 3.89
C ILE A 40 -36.10 10.19 3.37
N GLY A 41 -36.37 11.32 4.03
CA GLY A 41 -37.54 12.13 3.75
C GLY A 41 -38.85 11.38 4.02
N SER A 42 -39.73 11.29 3.02
CA SER A 42 -41.00 10.56 3.09
C SER A 42 -40.90 9.08 2.72
N GLU A 43 -39.74 8.61 2.25
CA GLU A 43 -39.56 7.24 1.75
C GLU A 43 -38.70 6.40 2.69
N ALA A 44 -38.95 5.09 2.70
CA ALA A 44 -38.18 4.12 3.48
C ALA A 44 -37.45 3.17 2.55
N VAL A 45 -36.13 3.28 2.53
CA VAL A 45 -35.25 2.64 1.55
C VAL A 45 -34.28 1.68 2.21
N ILE A 46 -33.89 0.62 1.52
CA ILE A 46 -32.82 -0.26 1.99
C ILE A 46 -31.49 0.49 1.80
N LEU A 47 -30.77 0.70 2.90
CA LEU A 47 -29.44 1.30 2.88
C LEU A 47 -28.63 0.78 4.06
N ASN A 48 -27.74 -0.17 3.79
CA ASN A 48 -26.88 -0.80 4.78
C ASN A 48 -25.44 -0.74 4.27
N VAL A 49 -24.50 -0.39 5.14
CA VAL A 49 -23.07 -0.28 4.79
C VAL A 49 -22.27 -1.16 5.73
N SER A 50 -21.38 -1.98 5.16
CA SER A 50 -20.54 -2.86 5.95
C SER A 50 -19.50 -2.07 6.75
N PRO A 51 -19.01 -2.62 7.88
CA PRO A 51 -17.76 -2.14 8.44
C PRO A 51 -16.64 -2.21 7.40
N ALA A 52 -15.76 -1.20 7.38
CA ALA A 52 -14.60 -1.25 6.49
C ALA A 52 -13.72 -2.48 6.77
N PHE A 53 -13.14 -3.02 5.71
CA PHE A 53 -12.21 -4.15 5.71
C PHE A 53 -11.02 -3.83 4.79
N SER A 54 -9.90 -4.55 4.95
CA SER A 54 -8.68 -4.24 4.20
C SER A 54 -8.06 -5.49 3.60
N THR A 55 -7.80 -5.45 2.29
CA THR A 55 -6.94 -6.41 1.61
C THR A 55 -5.50 -5.96 1.81
N ALA A 56 -4.66 -6.78 2.44
CA ALA A 56 -3.28 -6.43 2.75
C ALA A 56 -2.34 -7.58 2.39
N PHE A 57 -1.18 -7.22 1.84
CA PHE A 57 -0.10 -8.14 1.54
C PHE A 57 1.21 -7.34 1.40
N ASN A 58 2.34 -7.90 1.85
CA ASN A 58 3.67 -7.28 1.77
C ASN A 58 3.72 -5.81 2.27
N GLY A 59 2.98 -5.50 3.34
CA GLY A 59 2.93 -4.16 3.91
C GLY A 59 2.11 -3.13 3.13
N VAL A 60 1.48 -3.51 2.01
CA VAL A 60 0.58 -2.64 1.24
C VAL A 60 -0.88 -3.02 1.52
N GLN A 61 -1.76 -2.03 1.65
CA GLN A 61 -3.16 -2.24 1.99
C GLN A 61 -4.13 -1.40 1.16
N PHE A 62 -5.28 -1.99 0.85
CA PHE A 62 -6.42 -1.32 0.24
C PHE A 62 -7.64 -1.50 1.16
N THR A 63 -8.35 -0.41 1.45
CA THR A 63 -9.53 -0.40 2.30
C THR A 63 -10.78 -0.35 1.45
N TRP A 64 -11.73 -1.22 1.79
CA TRP A 64 -12.97 -1.42 1.06
C TRP A 64 -14.18 -1.32 1.98
N THR A 65 -15.36 -1.16 1.39
CA THR A 65 -16.63 -1.42 2.06
C THR A 65 -17.66 -1.96 1.08
N LEU A 66 -18.57 -2.80 1.56
CA LEU A 66 -19.79 -3.18 0.86
C LEU A 66 -20.93 -2.22 1.21
N ARG A 67 -21.77 -1.91 0.22
CA ARG A 67 -23.03 -1.18 0.40
C ARG A 67 -24.16 -1.99 -0.23
N LEU A 68 -25.22 -2.21 0.53
CA LEU A 68 -26.49 -2.75 0.06
C LEU A 68 -27.47 -1.59 -0.02
N SER A 69 -27.93 -1.22 -1.22
CA SER A 69 -28.87 -0.11 -1.36
C SER A 69 -29.83 -0.22 -2.54
N ASP A 70 -30.96 0.46 -2.42
CA ASP A 70 -31.85 0.73 -3.56
C ASP A 70 -31.14 1.60 -4.61
N ASP A 71 -31.22 1.21 -5.88
CA ASP A 71 -30.55 1.84 -7.03
C ASP A 71 -31.02 3.30 -7.25
N CYS A 72 -32.23 3.65 -6.77
CA CYS A 72 -32.78 5.01 -6.84
C CYS A 72 -32.01 6.05 -6.00
N ILE A 73 -31.04 5.63 -5.17
CA ILE A 73 -30.20 6.52 -4.33
C ILE A 73 -28.77 6.62 -4.90
N ALA A 74 -28.46 5.93 -6.01
CA ALA A 74 -27.18 6.08 -6.69
C ALA A 74 -27.24 7.31 -7.62
N PRO A 75 -26.34 8.31 -7.48
CA PRO A 75 -26.38 9.55 -8.26
C PRO A 75 -26.18 9.35 -9.77
N ASP A 76 -25.66 8.20 -10.20
CA ASP A 76 -25.29 7.91 -11.60
C ASP A 76 -26.31 7.03 -12.35
N CYS A 77 -27.45 6.69 -11.74
CA CYS A 77 -28.47 5.87 -12.39
C CYS A 77 -29.42 6.76 -13.22
N THR A 78 -29.07 7.05 -14.48
CA THR A 78 -29.91 7.83 -15.41
C THR A 78 -31.13 7.04 -15.94
N ASP A 79 -31.19 5.73 -15.70
CA ASP A 79 -32.29 4.88 -16.12
C ASP A 79 -33.29 4.69 -14.97
N ALA A 80 -34.30 5.56 -14.95
CA ALA A 80 -35.44 5.55 -14.03
C ALA A 80 -36.33 4.28 -14.09
N SER A 81 -35.91 3.24 -14.82
CA SER A 81 -36.61 1.97 -15.01
C SER A 81 -36.06 0.82 -14.16
N SER A 82 -34.95 1.00 -13.43
CA SER A 82 -34.33 -0.02 -12.58
C SER A 82 -34.49 0.29 -11.08
N SER A 83 -35.72 0.19 -10.57
CA SER A 83 -35.97 0.22 -9.12
C SER A 83 -35.60 -1.12 -8.48
N GLY A 84 -34.32 -1.34 -8.17
CA GLY A 84 -33.82 -2.59 -7.58
C GLY A 84 -32.95 -2.38 -6.35
N VAL A 85 -32.81 -3.41 -5.51
CA VAL A 85 -31.81 -3.44 -4.42
C VAL A 85 -30.55 -4.10 -4.97
N ASN A 86 -29.41 -3.45 -4.80
CA ASN A 86 -28.14 -3.93 -5.34
C ASN A 86 -27.01 -3.91 -4.29
N VAL A 87 -25.95 -4.70 -4.54
CA VAL A 87 -24.74 -4.78 -3.72
C VAL A 87 -23.60 -4.11 -4.46
N PHE A 88 -22.93 -3.19 -3.79
CA PHE A 88 -21.81 -2.41 -4.31
C PHE A 88 -20.54 -2.69 -3.52
N LEU A 89 -19.41 -2.77 -4.21
CA LEU A 89 -18.07 -2.74 -3.62
C LEU A 89 -17.48 -1.35 -3.80
N TYR A 90 -17.06 -0.71 -2.71
CA TYR A 90 -16.46 0.62 -2.73
C TYR A 90 -14.98 0.56 -2.36
N TYR A 91 -14.14 1.21 -3.17
CA TYR A 91 -12.74 1.46 -2.85
C TYR A 91 -12.66 2.71 -1.98
N LYS A 92 -12.47 2.52 -0.67
CA LYS A 92 -12.54 3.62 0.31
C LYS A 92 -11.22 4.39 0.39
N ASP A 93 -10.11 3.67 0.49
CA ASP A 93 -8.79 4.27 0.70
C ASP A 93 -7.66 3.29 0.36
N GLY A 94 -6.47 3.78 0.04
CA GLY A 94 -5.31 2.96 -0.30
C GLY A 94 -4.14 3.79 -0.84
N PRO A 95 -3.13 3.14 -1.45
CA PRO A 95 -1.90 3.82 -1.88
C PRO A 95 -2.08 4.73 -3.11
N ALA A 96 -3.02 4.41 -4.00
CA ALA A 96 -3.22 5.14 -5.25
C ALA A 96 -4.64 5.70 -5.35
N GLN A 97 -4.81 6.75 -6.15
CA GLN A 97 -6.14 7.31 -6.44
C GLN A 97 -6.94 6.36 -7.33
N GLU A 98 -6.27 5.73 -8.29
CA GLU A 98 -6.85 4.79 -9.25
C GLU A 98 -6.15 3.45 -9.11
N ILE A 99 -6.92 2.37 -9.11
CA ILE A 99 -6.42 1.00 -9.01
C ILE A 99 -7.20 0.10 -9.97
N SER A 100 -6.56 -0.98 -10.44
CA SER A 100 -7.23 -2.01 -11.24
C SER A 100 -7.15 -3.34 -10.52
N ILE A 101 -8.31 -3.97 -10.24
CA ILE A 101 -8.38 -5.32 -9.71
C ILE A 101 -8.51 -6.34 -10.85
N LEU A 102 -8.30 -7.62 -10.56
CA LEU A 102 -8.42 -8.68 -11.56
C LEU A 102 -9.83 -9.25 -11.68
N ASP A 103 -10.57 -9.34 -10.58
CA ASP A 103 -11.94 -9.88 -10.52
C ASP A 103 -12.59 -9.53 -9.17
N ALA A 104 -13.92 -9.37 -9.12
CA ALA A 104 -14.67 -9.25 -7.87
C ALA A 104 -16.01 -9.98 -7.95
N ARG A 105 -16.21 -10.95 -7.05
CA ARG A 105 -17.42 -11.80 -7.03
C ARG A 105 -18.12 -11.75 -5.69
N VAL A 106 -19.45 -11.64 -5.74
CA VAL A 106 -20.31 -11.61 -4.56
C VAL A 106 -21.14 -12.89 -4.48
N ASN A 107 -21.23 -13.43 -3.26
CA ASN A 107 -22.09 -14.55 -2.90
C ASN A 107 -23.04 -14.12 -1.78
N ILE A 108 -24.30 -14.52 -1.85
CA ILE A 108 -25.33 -14.20 -0.86
C ILE A 108 -25.93 -15.50 -0.35
N VAL A 109 -25.95 -15.61 0.98
CA VAL A 109 -26.43 -16.77 1.73
C VAL A 109 -27.60 -16.34 2.62
N ASP A 110 -28.65 -17.17 2.65
CA ASP A 110 -29.85 -16.90 3.45
C ASP A 110 -29.62 -17.06 4.96
N THR A 111 -30.69 -16.81 5.73
CA THR A 111 -30.72 -16.97 7.19
C THR A 111 -30.41 -18.39 7.69
N ARG A 112 -30.54 -19.40 6.82
CA ARG A 112 -30.35 -20.82 7.14
C ARG A 112 -29.00 -21.34 6.66
N GLY A 113 -28.18 -20.51 6.00
CA GLY A 113 -26.90 -20.90 5.46
C GLY A 113 -26.94 -21.46 4.04
N HIS A 114 -28.07 -21.39 3.33
CA HIS A 114 -28.17 -21.83 1.94
C HIS A 114 -27.73 -20.74 0.96
N PRO A 115 -26.89 -21.07 -0.04
CA PRO A 115 -26.53 -20.12 -1.08
C PRO A 115 -27.76 -19.77 -1.93
N VAL A 116 -28.07 -18.48 -2.04
CA VAL A 116 -29.20 -17.96 -2.84
C VAL A 116 -28.69 -17.35 -4.14
N PHE A 117 -27.62 -16.57 -4.06
CA PHE A 117 -26.95 -16.00 -5.22
C PHE A 117 -25.47 -16.37 -5.14
N THR A 118 -24.92 -16.86 -6.25
CA THR A 118 -23.51 -17.28 -6.31
C THR A 118 -22.82 -16.65 -7.49
N ASN A 119 -21.56 -16.24 -7.29
CA ASN A 119 -20.69 -15.66 -8.31
C ASN A 119 -21.29 -14.46 -9.05
N LEU A 120 -22.04 -13.59 -8.35
CA LEU A 120 -22.49 -12.33 -8.93
C LEU A 120 -21.27 -11.47 -9.21
N ASN A 121 -21.08 -11.07 -10.47
CA ASN A 121 -19.85 -10.42 -10.91
C ASN A 121 -19.95 -8.89 -10.85
N ILE A 122 -18.89 -8.23 -10.40
CA ILE A 122 -18.67 -6.80 -10.62
C ILE A 122 -17.79 -6.68 -11.87
N VAL A 123 -18.31 -6.09 -12.94
CA VAL A 123 -17.65 -6.13 -14.26
C VAL A 123 -16.52 -5.11 -14.35
N GLU A 124 -16.69 -3.99 -13.68
CA GLU A 124 -15.72 -2.92 -13.61
C GLU A 124 -14.52 -3.37 -12.78
N ASN A 125 -13.35 -3.25 -13.38
CA ASN A 125 -12.08 -3.61 -12.77
C ASN A 125 -11.28 -2.38 -12.32
N GLU A 126 -11.60 -1.18 -12.80
CA GLU A 126 -10.95 0.08 -12.45
C GLU A 126 -11.72 0.81 -11.35
N PHE A 127 -11.08 1.08 -10.22
CA PHE A 127 -11.67 1.77 -9.08
C PHE A 127 -10.94 3.08 -8.82
N THR A 128 -11.72 4.14 -8.61
CA THR A 128 -11.23 5.43 -8.14
C THR A 128 -11.52 5.54 -6.65
N ARG A 129 -10.59 6.10 -5.86
CA ARG A 129 -10.80 6.24 -4.42
C ARG A 129 -12.05 7.06 -4.13
N GLY A 130 -12.94 6.49 -3.33
CA GLY A 130 -14.27 7.03 -3.04
C GLY A 130 -15.38 6.54 -3.97
N SER A 131 -15.06 5.82 -5.06
CA SER A 131 -16.04 5.22 -5.96
C SER A 131 -16.35 3.76 -5.60
N GLY A 132 -17.43 3.25 -6.17
CA GLY A 132 -17.81 1.85 -6.03
C GLY A 132 -18.70 1.40 -7.17
N TRP A 133 -18.65 0.10 -7.44
CA TRP A 133 -19.34 -0.54 -8.55
C TRP A 133 -20.32 -1.58 -8.02
N SER A 134 -21.47 -1.69 -8.68
CA SER A 134 -22.51 -2.67 -8.34
C SER A 134 -22.23 -4.03 -8.97
N VAL A 135 -22.86 -5.07 -8.42
CA VAL A 135 -22.94 -6.34 -9.14
C VAL A 135 -23.78 -6.17 -10.40
N ARG A 136 -23.29 -6.74 -11.50
CA ARG A 136 -24.03 -6.79 -12.75
C ARG A 136 -25.02 -7.93 -12.70
N THR A 137 -26.29 -7.60 -12.88
CA THR A 137 -27.40 -8.55 -12.91
C THR A 137 -28.26 -8.32 -14.15
N THR A 138 -28.92 -9.37 -14.62
CA THR A 138 -30.03 -9.23 -15.56
C THR A 138 -31.27 -8.66 -14.86
N ASN A 139 -32.24 -8.13 -15.60
CA ASN A 139 -33.49 -7.62 -15.00
C ASN A 139 -34.23 -8.68 -14.15
N GLU A 140 -34.17 -9.94 -14.55
CA GLU A 140 -34.78 -11.05 -13.81
C GLU A 140 -34.03 -11.35 -12.50
N GLU A 141 -32.69 -11.39 -12.54
CA GLU A 141 -31.86 -11.54 -11.35
C GLU A 141 -32.00 -10.35 -10.39
N MET A 142 -32.05 -9.12 -10.92
CA MET A 142 -32.28 -7.92 -10.13
C MET A 142 -33.63 -7.97 -9.42
N SER A 143 -34.68 -8.43 -10.12
CA SER A 143 -36.02 -8.59 -9.53
C SER A 143 -36.00 -9.63 -8.40
N LYS A 144 -35.37 -10.78 -8.62
CA LYS A 144 -35.20 -11.82 -7.59
C LYS A 144 -34.38 -11.34 -6.39
N LEU A 145 -33.29 -10.61 -6.65
CA LEU A 145 -32.44 -10.03 -5.61
C LEU A 145 -33.24 -9.04 -4.76
N THR A 146 -33.98 -8.15 -5.42
CA THR A 146 -34.83 -7.15 -4.77
C THR A 146 -35.91 -7.81 -3.91
N GLU A 147 -36.65 -8.78 -4.46
CA GLU A 147 -37.67 -9.53 -3.73
C GLU A 147 -37.08 -10.27 -2.51
N PHE A 148 -35.93 -10.91 -2.69
CA PHE A 148 -35.22 -11.58 -1.60
C PHE A 148 -34.85 -10.60 -0.49
N MET A 149 -34.29 -9.43 -0.83
CA MET A 149 -33.87 -8.42 0.15
C MET A 149 -35.08 -7.83 0.89
N GLN A 150 -36.18 -7.56 0.17
CA GLN A 150 -37.41 -7.04 0.76
C GLN A 150 -38.08 -8.07 1.71
N THR A 151 -38.08 -9.35 1.34
CA THR A 151 -38.65 -10.43 2.18
C THR A 151 -37.80 -10.66 3.44
N ASN A 152 -36.52 -10.33 3.39
CA ASN A 152 -35.58 -10.52 4.50
C ASN A 152 -35.34 -9.24 5.33
N ILE A 153 -36.18 -8.21 5.21
CA ILE A 153 -36.12 -7.06 6.11
C ILE A 153 -36.24 -7.52 7.57
N ASN A 154 -35.38 -6.97 8.43
CA ASN A 154 -35.17 -7.33 9.83
C ASN A 154 -34.54 -8.71 10.09
N ASN A 155 -34.20 -9.46 9.05
CA ASN A 155 -33.46 -10.72 9.18
C ASN A 155 -31.97 -10.53 8.90
N ASN A 156 -31.15 -11.43 9.42
CA ASN A 156 -29.72 -11.47 9.16
C ASN A 156 -29.45 -12.33 7.92
N ILE A 157 -28.77 -11.77 6.93
CA ILE A 157 -28.22 -12.51 5.80
C ILE A 157 -26.70 -12.41 5.81
N ARG A 158 -26.04 -13.25 5.01
CA ARG A 158 -24.59 -13.21 4.85
C ARG A 158 -24.25 -12.87 3.41
N ILE A 159 -23.43 -11.83 3.23
CA ILE A 159 -22.90 -11.39 1.94
C ILE A 159 -21.39 -11.58 1.99
N ALA A 160 -20.84 -12.38 1.09
CA ALA A 160 -19.40 -12.58 0.97
C ALA A 160 -18.90 -12.00 -0.36
N VAL A 161 -17.75 -11.33 -0.33
CA VAL A 161 -17.08 -10.82 -1.52
C VAL A 161 -15.69 -11.43 -1.64
N ASN A 162 -15.35 -11.90 -2.84
CA ASN A 162 -14.03 -12.37 -3.22
C ASN A 162 -13.41 -11.34 -4.16
N ILE A 163 -12.33 -10.69 -3.75
CA ILE A 163 -11.59 -9.69 -4.53
C ILE A 163 -10.29 -10.33 -4.98
N ARG A 164 -10.08 -10.46 -6.28
CA ARG A 164 -8.82 -10.93 -6.86
C ARG A 164 -7.99 -9.73 -7.31
N MET A 165 -6.76 -9.63 -6.84
CA MET A 165 -5.85 -8.52 -7.13
C MET A 165 -4.50 -9.05 -7.60
N ASP A 166 -3.81 -8.29 -8.45
CA ASP A 166 -2.47 -8.64 -8.90
C ASP A 166 -1.48 -8.48 -7.74
N ALA A 167 -0.64 -9.50 -7.49
CA ALA A 167 0.34 -9.47 -6.41
C ALA A 167 1.31 -8.29 -6.51
N ARG A 168 1.58 -7.77 -7.72
CA ARG A 168 2.47 -6.61 -7.95
C ARG A 168 1.90 -5.31 -7.38
N MET A 169 0.58 -5.20 -7.24
CA MET A 169 -0.05 -4.06 -6.57
C MET A 169 0.36 -3.96 -5.10
N PHE A 170 0.87 -5.04 -4.52
CA PHE A 170 1.33 -5.05 -3.15
C PHE A 170 2.84 -4.80 -3.02
N SER A 171 3.47 -4.26 -4.07
CA SER A 171 4.84 -3.75 -4.01
C SER A 171 4.82 -2.26 -3.62
N PRO A 172 5.41 -1.86 -2.48
CA PRO A 172 5.42 -0.46 -2.06
C PRO A 172 6.15 0.43 -3.06
N LEU A 173 7.16 -0.11 -3.76
CA LEU A 173 7.95 0.64 -4.75
C LEU A 173 7.14 1.07 -5.98
N CYS A 174 5.99 0.43 -6.26
CA CYS A 174 5.08 0.82 -7.34
C CYS A 174 4.37 2.16 -7.08
N TYR A 175 4.38 2.64 -5.83
CA TYR A 175 3.74 3.91 -5.42
C TYR A 175 4.73 5.07 -5.28
N LEU A 176 6.00 4.82 -5.61
CA LEU A 176 7.04 5.82 -5.71
C LEU A 176 7.30 6.16 -7.19
N PRO A 177 7.93 7.32 -7.50
CA PRO A 177 8.23 7.70 -8.87
C PRO A 177 8.98 6.59 -9.64
N CYS A 178 8.57 6.26 -10.87
CA CYS A 178 9.18 5.14 -11.59
C CYS A 178 10.58 5.50 -12.11
N VAL A 179 11.57 4.66 -11.77
CA VAL A 179 12.99 4.78 -12.17
C VAL A 179 13.54 3.52 -12.84
N ASP A 180 12.72 2.47 -13.01
CA ASP A 180 13.19 1.17 -13.55
C ASP A 180 13.10 1.10 -15.08
N ARG A 181 12.19 1.85 -15.70
CA ARG A 181 11.98 1.86 -17.17
C ARG A 181 12.79 2.96 -17.85
N VAL A 182 14.04 3.10 -17.46
CA VAL A 182 14.88 4.25 -17.82
C VAL A 182 15.78 3.92 -19.00
N SER A 183 15.90 4.85 -19.93
CA SER A 183 16.91 4.72 -20.99
C SER A 183 18.29 4.96 -20.40
N ARG A 184 19.26 4.08 -20.70
CA ARG A 184 20.67 4.27 -20.31
C ARG A 184 21.21 5.64 -20.74
N ARG A 185 20.65 6.19 -21.83
CA ARG A 185 20.95 7.55 -22.30
C ARG A 185 20.56 8.61 -21.27
N LEU A 186 19.33 8.60 -20.75
CA LEU A 186 18.88 9.58 -19.75
C LEU A 186 19.77 9.53 -18.50
N GLU A 187 20.05 8.34 -17.97
CA GLU A 187 20.94 8.21 -16.81
C GLU A 187 22.36 8.73 -17.10
N SER A 188 22.90 8.43 -18.29
CA SER A 188 24.20 8.94 -18.72
C SER A 188 24.24 10.46 -18.84
N GLU A 189 23.17 11.08 -19.35
CA GLU A 189 23.07 12.55 -19.44
C GLU A 189 22.97 13.18 -18.04
N CYS A 190 22.23 12.56 -17.11
CA CYS A 190 22.18 12.99 -15.71
C CYS A 190 23.58 13.03 -15.08
N ARG A 191 24.35 11.93 -15.20
CA ARG A 191 25.72 11.86 -14.66
C ARG A 191 26.67 12.81 -15.37
N SER A 192 26.54 12.97 -16.70
CA SER A 192 27.34 13.92 -17.47
C SER A 192 27.13 15.34 -16.99
N TYR A 193 25.88 15.76 -16.76
CA TYR A 193 25.58 17.08 -16.24
C TYR A 193 26.24 17.32 -14.88
N LEU A 194 26.15 16.36 -13.95
CA LEU A 194 26.74 16.50 -12.62
C LEU A 194 28.25 16.64 -12.67
N LYS A 195 28.90 15.87 -13.54
CA LYS A 195 30.33 16.00 -13.80
C LYS A 195 30.68 17.38 -14.39
N ASP A 196 29.88 17.89 -15.32
CA ASP A 196 30.11 19.22 -15.90
C ASP A 196 29.99 20.34 -14.86
N VAL A 197 29.11 20.19 -13.87
CA VAL A 197 29.00 21.12 -12.73
C VAL A 197 30.25 21.02 -11.83
N GLU A 198 30.69 19.81 -11.51
CA GLU A 198 31.89 19.57 -10.70
C GLU A 198 33.16 20.14 -11.36
N THR A 199 33.29 19.99 -12.69
CA THR A 199 34.44 20.51 -13.46
C THR A 199 34.28 21.97 -13.88
N ASN A 200 33.27 22.70 -13.35
CA ASN A 200 32.95 24.09 -13.70
C ASN A 200 32.77 24.34 -15.21
N THR A 201 32.41 23.29 -15.96
CA THR A 201 32.10 23.37 -17.39
C THR A 201 30.68 23.90 -17.63
N VAL A 202 29.78 23.65 -16.67
CA VAL A 202 28.45 24.24 -16.61
C VAL A 202 28.35 25.12 -15.37
N ILE A 203 27.97 26.38 -15.57
CA ILE A 203 27.76 27.35 -14.49
C ILE A 203 26.29 27.30 -14.07
N VAL A 204 26.02 26.90 -12.83
CA VAL A 204 24.67 26.95 -12.25
C VAL A 204 24.37 28.40 -11.83
N PRO A 205 23.29 29.01 -12.35
CA PRO A 205 22.95 30.40 -12.00
C PRO A 205 22.75 30.61 -10.49
N ASP A 206 23.30 31.70 -9.97
CA ASP A 206 23.22 32.14 -8.56
C ASP A 206 23.76 31.13 -7.53
N LEU A 207 24.56 30.16 -7.96
CA LEU A 207 25.14 29.17 -7.05
C LEU A 207 26.11 29.83 -6.06
N ASP A 208 26.88 30.81 -6.52
CA ASP A 208 27.78 31.63 -5.72
C ASP A 208 27.08 32.39 -4.58
N LEU A 209 25.83 32.80 -4.78
CA LEU A 209 25.04 33.48 -3.75
C LEU A 209 24.70 32.56 -2.58
N VAL A 210 24.57 31.25 -2.81
CA VAL A 210 24.21 30.27 -1.78
C VAL A 210 25.43 29.52 -1.21
N LEU A 211 26.56 29.48 -1.93
CA LEU A 211 27.80 28.85 -1.44
C LEU A 211 28.40 29.53 -0.20
N ASN A 212 28.03 30.78 0.08
CA ASN A 212 28.47 31.52 1.27
C ASN A 212 27.55 31.31 2.50
N ASN A 213 26.51 30.46 2.38
CA ASN A 213 25.54 30.18 3.44
C ASN A 213 25.85 28.81 4.08
N PRO A 214 25.67 28.62 5.41
CA PRO A 214 25.75 27.29 6.04
C PRO A 214 24.74 26.27 5.48
N ASP A 215 23.71 26.71 4.76
CA ASP A 215 22.63 25.84 4.30
C ASP A 215 22.95 25.10 2.98
N MET A 216 23.41 23.85 3.12
CA MET A 216 23.75 22.97 2.00
C MET A 216 22.55 22.62 1.11
N PHE A 217 21.31 22.63 1.64
CA PHE A 217 20.15 22.28 0.84
C PHE A 217 19.70 23.41 -0.10
N ALA A 218 20.06 24.65 0.20
CA ALA A 218 19.94 25.75 -0.76
C ALA A 218 20.82 25.52 -2.01
N VAL A 219 22.06 25.03 -1.80
CA VAL A 219 22.97 24.62 -2.88
C VAL A 219 22.38 23.46 -3.67
N HIS A 220 21.93 22.40 -2.99
CA HIS A 220 21.33 21.25 -3.65
C HIS A 220 20.11 21.62 -4.49
N ARG A 221 19.24 22.51 -3.98
CA ARG A 221 18.06 23.00 -4.71
C ARG A 221 18.44 23.66 -6.03
N LYS A 222 19.47 24.51 -6.03
CA LYS A 222 19.94 25.23 -7.22
C LYS A 222 20.48 24.26 -8.27
N ILE A 223 21.38 23.36 -7.88
CA ILE A 223 21.96 22.36 -8.79
C ILE A 223 20.87 21.44 -9.34
N PHE A 224 19.97 20.97 -8.47
CA PHE A 224 18.90 20.06 -8.83
C PHE A 224 17.92 20.67 -9.86
N SER A 225 17.47 21.89 -9.60
CA SER A 225 16.50 22.59 -10.46
C SER A 225 17.10 22.90 -11.83
N HIS A 226 18.35 23.38 -11.85
CA HIS A 226 19.07 23.65 -13.10
C HIS A 226 19.33 22.34 -13.88
N GLY A 227 19.73 21.28 -13.20
CA GLY A 227 20.02 19.99 -13.82
C GLY A 227 18.81 19.34 -14.47
N CYS A 228 17.63 19.42 -13.84
CA CYS A 228 16.40 18.94 -14.48
C CYS A 228 16.13 19.65 -15.83
N ALA A 229 16.29 20.97 -15.87
CA ALA A 229 16.07 21.76 -17.09
C ALA A 229 17.13 21.47 -18.15
N GLU A 230 18.39 21.41 -17.76
CA GLU A 230 19.52 21.22 -18.67
C GLU A 230 19.56 19.80 -19.26
N VAL A 231 19.35 18.77 -18.44
CA VAL A 231 19.25 17.37 -18.93
C VAL A 231 18.05 17.23 -19.88
N GLY A 232 16.90 17.83 -19.54
CA GLY A 232 15.74 17.86 -20.43
C GLY A 232 16.06 18.49 -21.79
N ARG A 233 16.83 19.58 -21.80
CA ARG A 233 17.29 20.24 -23.03
C ARG A 233 18.25 19.35 -23.83
N ARG A 234 19.24 18.69 -23.20
CA ARG A 234 20.19 17.78 -23.88
C ARG A 234 19.51 16.61 -24.57
N LEU A 235 18.38 16.15 -24.02
CA LEU A 235 17.59 15.06 -24.58
C LEU A 235 16.67 15.46 -25.73
N ASN A 236 16.52 16.76 -26.03
CA ASN A 236 15.70 17.28 -27.13
C ASN A 236 14.28 16.66 -27.19
N GLY A 237 13.65 16.45 -26.03
CA GLY A 237 12.30 15.88 -25.94
C GLY A 237 12.20 14.37 -26.10
N SER A 238 13.32 13.62 -26.11
CA SER A 238 13.29 12.15 -26.15
C SER A 238 12.79 11.50 -24.85
N SER A 239 12.54 12.28 -23.80
CA SER A 239 12.05 11.83 -22.51
C SER A 239 11.11 12.89 -21.93
N ASP A 240 10.05 12.44 -21.28
CA ASP A 240 9.10 13.34 -20.62
C ASP A 240 9.74 14.04 -19.41
N THR A 241 9.31 15.27 -19.13
CA THR A 241 9.83 16.09 -18.03
C THR A 241 9.71 15.39 -16.68
N LYS A 242 8.63 14.64 -16.43
CA LYS A 242 8.45 13.87 -15.19
C LYS A 242 9.47 12.74 -15.10
N GLN A 243 9.75 12.07 -16.23
CA GLN A 243 10.76 11.02 -16.27
C GLN A 243 12.17 11.59 -16.02
N VAL A 244 12.51 12.72 -16.65
CA VAL A 244 13.78 13.42 -16.39
C VAL A 244 13.92 13.77 -14.91
N ASN A 245 12.88 14.37 -14.32
CA ASN A 245 12.89 14.74 -12.90
C ASN A 245 13.10 13.54 -11.97
N ASN A 246 12.36 12.44 -12.20
CA ASN A 246 12.46 11.23 -11.37
C ASN A 246 13.85 10.59 -11.46
N VAL A 247 14.38 10.45 -12.67
CA VAL A 247 15.70 9.82 -12.87
C VAL A 247 16.81 10.71 -12.35
N PHE A 248 16.71 12.02 -12.58
CA PHE A 248 17.69 12.95 -12.07
C PHE A 248 17.69 12.98 -10.54
N ALA A 249 16.51 12.92 -9.90
CA ALA A 249 16.42 12.77 -8.45
C ALA A 249 17.10 11.50 -7.96
N HIS A 250 16.88 10.37 -8.62
CA HIS A 250 17.52 9.11 -8.27
C HIS A 250 19.05 9.18 -8.36
N VAL A 251 19.57 9.67 -9.48
CA VAL A 251 21.02 9.82 -9.71
C VAL A 251 21.61 10.83 -8.73
N TYR A 252 21.01 12.00 -8.58
CA TYR A 252 21.49 13.06 -7.70
C TYR A 252 21.50 12.63 -6.23
N PHE A 253 20.43 11.97 -5.78
CA PHE A 253 20.35 11.43 -4.43
C PHE A 253 21.48 10.42 -4.19
N THR A 254 21.68 9.48 -5.11
CA THR A 254 22.67 8.40 -4.97
C THR A 254 24.11 8.91 -5.08
N ASP A 255 24.40 9.79 -6.03
CA ASP A 255 25.77 10.21 -6.36
C ASP A 255 26.22 11.46 -5.59
N CYS A 256 25.30 12.33 -5.17
CA CYS A 256 25.66 13.62 -4.56
C CYS A 256 25.24 13.76 -3.10
N ILE A 257 24.13 13.16 -2.68
CA ILE A 257 23.61 13.30 -1.30
C ILE A 257 24.10 12.14 -0.43
N MET A 258 23.81 10.90 -0.84
CA MET A 258 24.12 9.72 -0.03
C MET A 258 25.59 9.54 0.36
N PRO A 259 26.60 9.93 -0.44
CA PRO A 259 27.99 9.84 0.00
C PRO A 259 28.32 10.68 1.24
N GLY A 260 27.52 11.71 1.54
CA GLY A 260 27.66 12.55 2.73
C GLY A 260 26.82 12.10 3.92
N VAL A 261 26.06 11.00 3.81
CA VAL A 261 25.23 10.45 4.89
C VAL A 261 25.98 9.33 5.58
N GLU A 262 26.50 9.59 6.79
CA GLU A 262 27.29 8.63 7.56
C GLU A 262 26.46 7.95 8.66
N CYS A 263 25.51 8.68 9.24
CA CYS A 263 24.68 8.23 10.35
C CYS A 263 23.18 8.45 10.11
N PHE A 264 22.37 8.15 11.14
CA PHE A 264 20.91 8.25 11.02
C PHE A 264 20.44 9.71 11.09
N GLU A 265 21.17 10.53 11.83
CA GLU A 265 20.94 11.95 12.05
C GLU A 265 21.18 12.71 10.73
N ASP A 266 22.27 12.42 10.01
CA ASP A 266 22.52 12.97 8.67
C ASP A 266 21.36 12.63 7.70
N PHE A 267 20.79 11.44 7.83
CA PHE A 267 19.66 11.04 6.98
C PHE A 267 18.37 11.81 7.32
N ILE A 268 18.15 12.15 8.59
CA ILE A 268 17.07 13.05 9.01
C ILE A 268 17.29 14.45 8.42
N GLU A 269 18.52 14.98 8.51
CA GLU A 269 18.87 16.27 7.91
C GLU A 269 18.58 16.31 6.41
N VAL A 270 18.75 15.18 5.71
CA VAL A 270 18.39 15.08 4.29
C VAL A 270 16.88 15.23 4.06
N ILE A 271 16.05 14.58 4.89
CA ILE A 271 14.59 14.69 4.79
C ILE A 271 14.15 16.13 5.12
N GLU A 272 14.66 16.70 6.21
CA GLU A 272 14.33 18.06 6.64
C GLU A 272 14.79 19.10 5.63
N GLY A 273 16.06 19.07 5.26
CA GLY A 273 16.66 19.98 4.30
C GLY A 273 15.94 19.96 2.96
N SER A 274 15.61 18.76 2.45
CA SER A 274 14.85 18.63 1.20
C SER A 274 13.42 19.19 1.30
N ARG A 275 12.73 19.02 2.44
CA ARG A 275 11.38 19.58 2.67
C ARG A 275 11.41 21.09 2.81
N ASN A 276 12.32 21.62 3.63
CA ASN A 276 12.48 23.05 3.89
C ASN A 276 12.86 23.82 2.62
N HIS A 277 13.58 23.18 1.71
CA HIS A 277 13.96 23.74 0.41
C HIS A 277 13.01 23.38 -0.73
N HIS A 278 11.91 22.69 -0.45
CA HIS A 278 10.89 22.30 -1.42
C HIS A 278 11.46 21.48 -2.59
N ILE A 279 12.26 20.46 -2.27
CA ILE A 279 12.81 19.47 -3.22
C ILE A 279 12.13 18.11 -3.00
N PRO A 280 10.82 17.97 -3.26
CA PRO A 280 10.06 16.77 -2.90
C PRO A 280 10.58 15.49 -3.59
N ALA A 281 11.23 15.62 -4.75
CA ALA A 281 11.80 14.48 -5.47
C ALA A 281 12.92 13.80 -4.67
N ILE A 282 13.70 14.56 -3.90
CA ILE A 282 14.75 14.03 -3.01
C ILE A 282 14.13 13.35 -1.78
N THR A 283 13.11 13.95 -1.19
CA THR A 283 12.33 13.32 -0.10
C THR A 283 11.74 11.97 -0.53
N ARG A 284 11.29 11.84 -1.79
CA ARG A 284 10.79 10.58 -2.35
C ARG A 284 11.88 9.53 -2.58
N GLU A 285 13.11 9.94 -2.89
CA GLU A 285 14.23 9.01 -3.00
C GLU A 285 14.73 8.54 -1.62
N ALA A 286 14.69 9.40 -0.61
CA ALA A 286 14.87 8.99 0.79
C ALA A 286 13.82 7.96 1.22
N GLU A 287 12.55 8.21 0.91
CA GLU A 287 11.44 7.27 1.12
C GLU A 287 11.67 5.92 0.39
N ARG A 288 12.14 5.97 -0.86
CA ARG A 288 12.50 4.78 -1.65
C ARG A 288 13.62 3.98 -1.01
N LEU A 289 14.68 4.64 -0.56
CA LEU A 289 15.82 3.98 0.07
C LEU A 289 15.36 3.15 1.26
N ILE A 290 14.59 3.75 2.17
CA ILE A 290 14.11 3.03 3.36
C ILE A 290 13.19 1.88 2.97
N CYS A 291 12.30 2.06 2.00
CA CYS A 291 11.43 0.97 1.53
C CYS A 291 12.26 -0.22 1.00
N ARG A 292 13.36 0.05 0.27
CA ARG A 292 14.27 -1.00 -0.20
C ARG A 292 14.98 -1.71 0.95
N GLU A 293 15.44 -0.97 1.95
CA GLU A 293 16.08 -1.53 3.15
C GLU A 293 15.11 -2.41 3.96
N LEU A 294 13.85 -1.97 4.11
CA LEU A 294 12.81 -2.78 4.77
C LEU A 294 12.50 -4.06 4.00
N ILE A 295 12.47 -4.02 2.66
CA ILE A 295 12.32 -5.23 1.83
C ILE A 295 13.51 -6.17 2.06
N ALA A 296 14.74 -5.64 2.00
CA ALA A 296 15.97 -6.43 2.17
C ALA A 296 16.06 -7.08 3.56
N CYS A 297 15.67 -6.35 4.60
CA CYS A 297 15.67 -6.83 5.99
C CYS A 297 14.41 -7.63 6.37
N SER A 298 13.61 -8.09 5.40
CA SER A 298 12.35 -8.82 5.65
C SER A 298 11.42 -8.13 6.66
N GLY A 299 11.40 -6.79 6.63
CA GLY A 299 10.57 -5.96 7.48
C GLY A 299 10.82 -6.11 8.97
N GLU A 300 12.09 -6.20 9.42
CA GLU A 300 12.49 -6.24 10.83
C GLU A 300 11.68 -5.25 11.70
N ALA A 301 11.14 -5.72 12.83
CA ALA A 301 10.09 -4.98 13.55
C ALA A 301 10.61 -3.71 14.22
N ASN A 302 11.80 -3.72 14.80
CA ASN A 302 12.34 -2.52 15.45
C ASN A 302 12.70 -1.45 14.42
N PHE A 303 13.28 -1.86 13.30
CA PHE A 303 13.51 -0.99 12.16
C PHE A 303 12.18 -0.44 11.60
N ALA A 304 11.15 -1.28 11.41
CA ALA A 304 9.83 -0.82 10.97
C ALA A 304 9.18 0.17 11.94
N LYS A 305 9.28 -0.04 13.27
CA LYS A 305 8.80 0.92 14.28
C LYS A 305 9.52 2.27 14.18
N LYS A 306 10.85 2.25 14.10
CA LYS A 306 11.66 3.47 13.99
C LYS A 306 11.33 4.23 12.71
N MET A 307 11.26 3.53 11.57
CA MET A 307 10.90 4.13 10.29
C MET A 307 9.45 4.60 10.24
N LEU A 308 8.53 3.98 10.98
CA LEU A 308 7.13 4.42 11.07
C LEU A 308 6.99 5.76 11.77
N LEU A 309 7.71 5.98 12.88
CA LEU A 309 7.73 7.28 13.56
C LEU A 309 8.24 8.38 12.63
N LEU A 310 9.37 8.11 11.97
CA LEU A 310 9.97 8.99 10.97
C LEU A 310 8.98 9.31 9.83
N ALA A 311 8.32 8.28 9.30
CA ALA A 311 7.38 8.42 8.19
C ALA A 311 6.11 9.18 8.59
N HIS A 312 5.64 9.03 9.82
CA HIS A 312 4.50 9.80 10.32
C HIS A 312 4.87 11.27 10.49
N HIS A 313 5.98 11.56 11.18
CA HIS A 313 6.44 12.91 11.46
C HIS A 313 6.72 13.69 10.16
N TYR A 314 7.51 13.11 9.24
CA TYR A 314 7.86 13.77 7.97
C TYR A 314 6.87 13.50 6.81
N GLN A 315 5.69 12.92 7.09
CA GLN A 315 4.64 12.67 6.10
C GLN A 315 5.15 11.91 4.85
N LEU A 316 5.77 10.75 5.07
CA LEU A 316 6.25 9.84 4.02
C LEU A 316 5.19 8.73 3.82
N PRO A 317 4.20 8.91 2.92
CA PRO A 317 2.99 8.11 2.92
C PRO A 317 3.19 6.65 2.50
N VAL A 318 4.10 6.36 1.55
CA VAL A 318 4.39 5.01 1.08
C VAL A 318 5.15 4.25 2.16
N LEU A 319 6.14 4.88 2.79
CA LEU A 319 6.88 4.28 3.90
C LEU A 319 5.98 4.05 5.11
N LYS A 320 5.15 5.02 5.48
CA LYS A 320 4.18 4.89 6.58
C LYS A 320 3.24 3.72 6.32
N MET A 321 2.68 3.64 5.12
CA MET A 321 1.82 2.53 4.71
C MET A 321 2.54 1.19 4.90
N MET A 322 3.74 1.06 4.34
CA MET A 322 4.56 -0.15 4.40
C MET A 322 4.86 -0.59 5.84
N CYS A 323 5.30 0.34 6.70
CA CYS A 323 5.63 0.02 8.09
C CYS A 323 4.39 -0.37 8.91
N ILE A 324 3.27 0.36 8.76
CA ILE A 324 2.02 -0.02 9.45
C ILE A 324 1.57 -1.40 8.99
N GLY A 325 1.62 -1.69 7.68
CA GLY A 325 1.25 -2.99 7.14
C GLY A 325 2.11 -4.13 7.69
N ILE A 326 3.44 -3.97 7.69
CA ILE A 326 4.39 -4.95 8.26
C ILE A 326 4.06 -5.24 9.74
N LEU A 327 3.84 -4.19 10.54
CA LEU A 327 3.53 -4.35 11.96
C LEU A 327 2.15 -5.00 12.17
N ALA A 328 1.16 -4.62 11.36
CA ALA A 328 -0.18 -5.21 11.41
C ALA A 328 -0.15 -6.71 11.08
N ASP A 329 0.56 -7.11 10.02
CA ASP A 329 0.72 -8.52 9.62
C ASP A 329 1.36 -9.32 10.77
N ARG A 330 2.43 -8.80 11.39
CA ARG A 330 3.07 -9.43 12.55
C ARG A 330 2.13 -9.58 13.75
N ILE A 331 1.24 -8.61 13.98
CA ILE A 331 0.23 -8.69 15.05
C ILE A 331 -0.80 -9.77 14.73
N VAL A 332 -1.29 -9.82 13.49
CA VAL A 332 -2.30 -10.79 13.04
C VAL A 332 -1.77 -12.22 13.05
N GLU A 333 -0.53 -12.45 12.62
CA GLU A 333 0.09 -13.78 12.58
C GLU A 333 0.33 -14.39 13.96
N HIS A 334 0.62 -13.58 14.97
CA HIS A 334 1.17 -14.05 16.25
C HIS A 334 0.26 -13.79 17.46
N SER A 335 -0.91 -13.18 17.29
CA SER A 335 -1.79 -12.83 18.41
C SER A 335 -3.24 -12.60 17.97
N ASP A 336 -4.19 -13.20 18.69
CA ASP A 336 -5.59 -12.77 18.67
C ASP A 336 -5.82 -11.54 19.58
N ASP A 337 -4.91 -11.31 20.53
CA ASP A 337 -5.02 -10.29 21.57
C ASP A 337 -4.43 -8.94 21.11
N PHE A 338 -5.16 -7.86 21.40
CA PHE A 338 -4.73 -6.49 21.17
C PHE A 338 -3.62 -6.03 22.12
N ARG A 339 -3.32 -6.79 23.19
CA ARG A 339 -2.21 -6.50 24.12
C ARG A 339 -0.85 -6.31 23.43
N ARG A 340 -0.60 -7.00 22.32
CA ARG A 340 0.64 -6.84 21.55
C ARG A 340 0.77 -5.43 20.94
N ILE A 341 -0.36 -4.77 20.67
CA ILE A 341 -0.36 -3.40 20.17
C ILE A 341 0.09 -2.44 21.27
N ASP A 342 -0.33 -2.67 22.51
CA ASP A 342 0.09 -1.84 23.64
C ASP A 342 1.60 -1.97 23.86
N THR A 343 2.15 -3.20 23.79
CA THR A 343 3.61 -3.42 23.84
C THR A 343 4.34 -2.72 22.70
N ILE A 344 3.85 -2.80 21.47
CA ILE A 344 4.43 -2.07 20.33
C ILE A 344 4.39 -0.56 20.59
N GLY A 345 3.29 -0.04 21.16
CA GLY A 345 3.18 1.36 21.56
C GLY A 345 4.24 1.78 22.58
N ASP A 346 4.45 0.98 23.63
CA ASP A 346 5.47 1.25 24.65
C ASP A 346 6.89 1.24 24.06
N GLU A 347 7.20 0.26 23.21
CA GLU A 347 8.47 0.20 22.49
C GLU A 347 8.67 1.40 21.56
N MET A 348 7.60 1.85 20.88
CA MET A 348 7.64 3.04 20.03
C MET A 348 7.86 4.32 20.84
N ARG A 349 7.28 4.46 22.03
CA ARG A 349 7.58 5.59 22.93
C ARG A 349 9.05 5.61 23.35
N GLN A 350 9.62 4.45 23.65
CA GLN A 350 11.04 4.35 23.96
C GLN A 350 11.93 4.74 22.78
N ILE A 351 11.57 4.32 21.56
CA ILE A 351 12.29 4.68 20.33
C ILE A 351 12.13 6.18 20.04
N ALA A 352 10.94 6.76 20.18
CA ALA A 352 10.67 8.17 19.92
C ALA A 352 11.58 9.08 20.76
N ARG A 353 11.75 8.77 22.05
CA ARG A 353 12.65 9.49 22.97
C ARG A 353 14.13 9.43 22.60
N GLN A 354 14.52 8.54 21.68
CA GLN A 354 15.90 8.40 21.18
C GLN A 354 16.10 9.07 19.83
N ILE A 355 15.04 9.54 19.18
CA ILE A 355 15.12 10.27 17.92
C ILE A 355 15.09 11.75 18.28
N THR A 356 16.11 12.50 17.86
CA THR A 356 16.11 13.96 17.96
C THR A 356 15.42 14.52 16.72
N PHE A 357 14.20 15.04 16.87
CA PHE A 357 13.56 15.79 15.80
C PHE A 357 13.94 17.27 15.96
N THR A 358 14.33 17.95 14.88
CA THR A 358 14.86 19.33 14.98
C THR A 358 13.79 20.34 15.43
N ASP A 359 12.51 20.01 15.24
CA ASP A 359 11.36 20.81 15.69
C ASP A 359 11.17 20.79 17.23
N ASP A 360 11.80 19.86 17.95
CA ASP A 360 11.70 19.72 19.42
C ASP A 360 12.36 20.89 20.18
N HIS A 361 13.17 21.71 19.51
CA HIS A 361 13.85 22.85 20.14
C HIS A 361 12.95 24.05 20.45
N TYR A 362 11.70 24.08 19.99
CA TYR A 362 10.78 25.21 20.19
C TYR A 362 9.55 24.93 21.07
N TYR A 363 9.21 23.66 21.34
CA TYR A 363 8.03 23.28 22.12
C TYR A 363 8.35 22.11 23.08
N GLY A 364 7.71 22.07 24.25
CA GLY A 364 8.01 21.11 25.33
C GLY A 364 7.95 19.63 24.89
N ASP A 365 9.11 18.99 25.00
CA ASP A 365 9.63 17.79 24.32
C ASP A 365 8.90 16.44 24.58
N GLU A 366 8.17 16.29 25.69
CA GLU A 366 7.54 14.99 26.02
C GLU A 366 6.11 14.83 25.45
N THR A 367 5.36 15.92 25.36
CA THR A 367 3.95 15.87 24.93
C THR A 367 3.77 15.62 23.44
N ASP A 368 4.73 16.02 22.60
CA ASP A 368 4.63 15.85 21.15
C ASP A 368 4.92 14.40 20.73
N ASN A 369 5.96 13.81 21.31
CA ASN A 369 6.36 12.41 21.10
C ASN A 369 5.26 11.40 21.49
N ASP A 370 4.60 11.60 22.62
CA ASP A 370 3.49 10.72 23.02
C ASP A 370 2.29 10.86 22.08
N SER A 371 2.00 12.09 21.60
CA SER A 371 0.92 12.33 20.64
C SER A 371 1.18 11.69 19.27
N LEU A 372 2.43 11.74 18.82
CA LEU A 372 2.91 11.08 17.60
C LEU A 372 2.69 9.56 17.69
N VAL A 373 3.14 8.95 18.79
CA VAL A 373 3.01 7.51 19.01
C VAL A 373 1.54 7.10 19.11
N ASP A 374 0.72 7.83 19.87
CA ASP A 374 -0.70 7.52 20.05
C ASP A 374 -1.46 7.57 18.72
N SER A 375 -1.16 8.57 17.88
CA SER A 375 -1.71 8.70 16.52
C SER A 375 -1.38 7.47 15.66
N VAL A 376 -0.11 7.07 15.64
CA VAL A 376 0.35 5.88 14.90
C VAL A 376 -0.28 4.59 15.43
N VAL A 377 -0.35 4.44 16.76
CA VAL A 377 -0.93 3.26 17.40
C VAL A 377 -2.43 3.13 17.08
N GLU A 378 -3.18 4.22 17.04
CA GLU A 378 -4.60 4.18 16.64
C GLU A 378 -4.80 3.78 15.17
N GLU A 379 -3.92 4.24 14.27
CA GLU A 379 -3.92 3.78 12.88
C GLU A 379 -3.60 2.28 12.78
N LEU A 380 -2.60 1.80 13.53
CA LEU A 380 -2.22 0.38 13.59
C LEU A 380 -3.34 -0.50 14.14
N LYS A 381 -4.01 -0.08 15.22
CA LYS A 381 -5.21 -0.75 15.77
C LYS A 381 -6.30 -0.83 14.72
N THR A 382 -6.55 0.28 14.03
CA THR A 382 -7.59 0.37 13.01
C THR A 382 -7.30 -0.56 11.84
N LEU A 383 -6.07 -0.59 11.32
CA LEU A 383 -5.69 -1.47 10.22
C LEU A 383 -5.77 -2.95 10.63
N THR A 384 -5.21 -3.30 11.80
CA THR A 384 -5.23 -4.67 12.32
C THR A 384 -6.67 -5.22 12.41
N ARG A 385 -7.62 -4.41 12.91
CA ARG A 385 -9.05 -4.78 12.95
C ARG A 385 -9.65 -5.00 11.55
N ARG A 386 -9.20 -4.27 10.53
CA ARG A 386 -9.72 -4.37 9.16
C ARG A 386 -9.15 -5.60 8.45
N ILE A 387 -7.87 -5.89 8.63
CA ILE A 387 -7.19 -7.05 8.03
C ILE A 387 -7.74 -8.37 8.59
N ARG A 388 -7.97 -8.46 9.92
CA ARG A 388 -8.53 -9.67 10.56
C ARG A 388 -9.89 -10.12 10.03
N LYS A 389 -10.62 -9.25 9.32
CA LYS A 389 -11.92 -9.57 8.71
C LYS A 389 -11.79 -10.26 7.35
N VAL A 390 -10.58 -10.28 6.79
CA VAL A 390 -10.31 -10.72 5.43
C VAL A 390 -9.41 -11.94 5.49
N SER A 391 -9.80 -12.99 4.78
CA SER A 391 -8.95 -14.15 4.55
C SER A 391 -8.25 -14.03 3.20
N ILE A 392 -7.02 -14.52 3.10
CA ILE A 392 -6.20 -14.48 1.88
C ILE A 392 -5.93 -15.90 1.39
N SER A 393 -6.02 -16.12 0.09
CA SER A 393 -5.62 -17.36 -0.57
C SER A 393 -4.83 -17.05 -1.84
N ARG A 394 -3.84 -17.90 -2.15
CA ARG A 394 -3.07 -17.82 -3.40
C ARG A 394 -3.68 -18.78 -4.41
N SER A 395 -4.06 -18.26 -5.58
CA SER A 395 -4.47 -19.09 -6.69
C SER A 395 -3.21 -19.70 -7.29
N CYS A 396 -2.91 -20.97 -7.01
CA CYS A 396 -1.81 -21.67 -7.68
C CYS A 396 -2.40 -22.34 -8.93
N SER A 397 -2.12 -21.80 -10.13
CA SER A 397 -2.41 -22.49 -11.40
C SER A 397 -1.42 -23.64 -11.60
N THR A 398 -1.54 -24.68 -10.78
CA THR A 398 -0.93 -25.97 -11.10
C THR A 398 -1.90 -26.79 -11.93
N VAL A 399 -1.48 -27.08 -13.15
CA VAL A 399 -2.08 -28.02 -14.09
C VAL A 399 -2.45 -29.30 -13.35
N SER A 400 -3.66 -29.79 -13.62
CA SER A 400 -4.20 -31.00 -13.02
C SER A 400 -3.23 -32.19 -13.20
N GLU A 401 -2.69 -32.71 -12.10
CA GLU A 401 -2.30 -34.12 -12.05
C GLU A 401 -3.34 -34.87 -11.23
N LYS A 402 -4.01 -35.80 -11.93
CA LYS A 402 -5.03 -36.69 -11.40
C LYS A 402 -4.48 -37.45 -10.19
N SER A 403 -5.03 -37.21 -9.00
CA SER A 403 -4.92 -38.16 -7.89
C SER A 403 -6.19 -39.01 -7.84
N SER A 404 -6.04 -40.27 -8.23
CA SER A 404 -7.04 -41.33 -8.01
C SER A 404 -7.07 -41.74 -6.53
N PRO A 405 -8.17 -42.31 -6.03
CA PRO A 405 -8.41 -42.48 -4.61
C PRO A 405 -7.73 -43.75 -4.08
N SER A 406 -6.89 -43.62 -3.05
CA SER A 406 -6.31 -44.78 -2.35
C SER A 406 -7.11 -45.09 -1.09
N ASN A 407 -7.79 -46.24 -1.16
CA ASN A 407 -8.43 -46.95 -0.07
C ASN A 407 -7.47 -47.27 1.10
N SER A 408 -8.11 -47.48 2.25
CA SER A 408 -7.65 -48.14 3.46
C SER A 408 -6.67 -49.31 3.26
N LEU A 409 -5.76 -49.50 4.23
CA LEU A 409 -5.54 -50.73 5.03
C LEU A 409 -4.21 -50.66 5.82
N CYS A 410 -4.27 -50.80 7.16
CA CYS A 410 -3.22 -51.43 7.97
C CYS A 410 -3.22 -52.96 7.66
N PRO A 411 -2.15 -53.77 7.94
CA PRO A 411 -1.22 -53.67 9.07
C PRO A 411 0.27 -54.05 8.81
N SER A 412 1.07 -53.88 9.86
CA SER A 412 2.52 -54.09 10.02
C SER A 412 3.06 -55.48 9.62
N PRO A 413 4.31 -55.58 9.13
CA PRO A 413 5.02 -56.85 9.05
C PRO A 413 6.02 -57.07 10.20
N VAL A 414 6.02 -58.32 10.63
CA VAL A 414 6.84 -58.99 11.66
C VAL A 414 8.29 -59.13 11.19
N LEU A 415 9.25 -58.84 12.07
CA LEU A 415 10.69 -59.13 11.90
C LEU A 415 10.99 -60.63 12.15
N PRO A 416 11.79 -61.30 11.32
CA PRO A 416 12.35 -62.60 11.67
C PRO A 416 13.70 -62.45 12.42
N ARG A 417 13.82 -63.22 13.50
CA ARG A 417 15.07 -63.53 14.21
C ARG A 417 16.07 -64.18 13.27
N ALA A 418 17.32 -63.73 13.29
CA ALA A 418 18.47 -64.50 12.85
C ALA A 418 19.32 -64.86 14.06
N SER A 419 19.51 -66.16 14.25
CA SER A 419 20.43 -66.81 15.17
C SER A 419 21.67 -67.22 14.40
N SER A 420 22.83 -66.73 14.83
CA SER A 420 24.14 -67.40 14.81
C SER A 420 25.17 -66.48 15.44
#